data_AF-A0A969U6B4-F1
#
_entry.id   AF-A0A969U6B4-F1
#
_cell.length_a   1.000
_cell.length_b   1.000
_cell.length_c   1.000
_cell.angle_alpha   90.00
_cell.angle_beta   90.00
_cell.angle_gamma   90.00
#
_symmetry.space_group_name_H-M   'P 1'
#
loop_
_entity.id
_entity.type
_entity.pdbx_description
1 polymer ?
#
loop_
_entity_poly.entity_id
_entity_poly.type
_entity_poly.pdbx_seq_one_letter_code
_entity_poly.pdbx_strand_id
1 'polypeptide(L)'
;MSTFKNDRKPIAWFAEEDLEMLEAIRQAQLAYSDFISAIEEESKRIFPVFDDALVKYAFPATKAGIKVEHLFISDIELRGDKLCGTVASEPLYANSVKEGDSIEIEPSRVSDWLYVINAIGVGGFTFKLMWQRFSEQEKSAYRNQPPFIWLNANN
;
A
#
# COMPACT_ATOMS: atom_id res chain seq x y z
N MET A 1 35.21 -4.47 -3.41
CA MET A 1 33.92 -4.09 -4.03
C MET A 1 32.82 -4.78 -3.24
N SER A 2 32.06 -3.99 -2.49
CA SER A 2 31.08 -4.49 -1.51
C SER A 2 29.83 -5.01 -2.23
N THR A 3 29.50 -6.28 -2.03
CA THR A 3 28.24 -6.89 -2.45
C THR A 3 27.12 -6.40 -1.52
N PHE A 4 26.23 -5.54 -2.02
CA PHE A 4 24.96 -5.28 -1.35
C PHE A 4 24.11 -6.55 -1.42
N LYS A 5 24.21 -7.40 -0.39
CA LYS A 5 23.18 -8.40 -0.11
C LYS A 5 21.93 -7.65 0.30
N ASN A 6 20.97 -7.58 -0.61
CA ASN A 6 19.63 -7.13 -0.32
C ASN A 6 18.90 -8.25 0.46
N ASP A 7 19.23 -8.43 1.73
CA ASP A 7 18.55 -9.37 2.65
C ASP A 7 17.24 -8.76 3.18
N ARG A 8 16.46 -8.10 2.31
CA ARG A 8 15.09 -7.67 2.64
C ARG A 8 14.17 -8.87 2.48
N LYS A 9 14.07 -9.69 3.53
CA LYS A 9 13.06 -10.76 3.57
C LYS A 9 11.68 -10.14 3.36
N PRO A 10 10.90 -10.57 2.34
CA PRO A 10 9.52 -10.16 2.19
C PRO A 10 8.73 -10.50 3.46
N ILE A 11 7.74 -9.67 3.78
CA ILE A 11 6.76 -9.94 4.86
C ILE A 11 5.90 -11.12 4.41
N ALA A 12 6.35 -12.32 4.74
CA ALA A 12 5.68 -13.58 4.46
C ALA A 12 4.57 -13.83 5.49
N TRP A 13 3.42 -13.12 5.41
CA TRP A 13 2.37 -13.25 6.43
C TRP A 13 0.93 -13.11 5.91
N PHE A 14 0.61 -13.67 4.75
CA PHE A 14 -0.72 -14.25 4.58
C PHE A 14 -0.75 -15.58 5.32
N ALA A 15 -1.91 -15.96 5.86
CA ALA A 15 -2.14 -17.32 6.35
C ALA A 15 -1.56 -18.30 5.32
N GLU A 16 -0.77 -19.26 5.78
CA GLU A 16 0.40 -19.89 5.15
C GLU A 16 0.32 -20.40 3.68
N GLU A 17 -0.72 -20.16 2.88
CA GLU A 17 -0.88 -20.80 1.56
C GLU A 17 -1.46 -19.92 0.43
N ASP A 18 -1.61 -18.60 0.56
CA ASP A 18 -1.98 -17.76 -0.61
C ASP A 18 -0.74 -17.29 -1.39
N LEU A 19 -0.18 -18.19 -2.20
CA LEU A 19 1.03 -17.96 -2.99
C LEU A 19 0.88 -16.80 -3.98
N GLU A 20 -0.29 -16.64 -4.61
CA GLU A 20 -0.50 -15.55 -5.57
C GLU A 20 -0.56 -14.19 -4.86
N MET A 21 -1.16 -14.13 -3.66
CA MET A 21 -1.20 -12.90 -2.89
C MET A 21 0.19 -12.53 -2.34
N LEU A 22 0.98 -13.51 -1.90
CA LEU A 22 2.39 -13.30 -1.55
C LEU A 22 3.20 -12.79 -2.74
N GLU A 23 2.96 -13.33 -3.94
CA GLU A 23 3.59 -12.85 -5.16
C GLU A 23 3.16 -11.41 -5.49
N ALA A 24 1.88 -11.07 -5.34
CA ALA A 24 1.38 -9.70 -5.55
C ALA A 24 2.04 -8.69 -4.58
N ILE A 25 2.20 -9.04 -3.31
CA ILE A 25 2.98 -8.23 -2.35
C ILE A 25 4.42 -8.11 -2.83
N ARG A 26 5.05 -9.20 -3.24
CA ARG A 26 6.45 -9.19 -3.70
C ARG A 26 6.63 -8.25 -4.89
N GLN A 27 5.69 -8.26 -5.84
CA GLN A 27 5.69 -7.33 -6.97
C GLN A 27 5.52 -5.88 -6.53
N ALA A 28 4.62 -5.60 -5.59
CA ALA A 28 4.49 -4.27 -5.01
C ALA A 28 5.80 -3.80 -4.35
N GLN A 29 6.47 -4.68 -3.60
CA GLN A 29 7.75 -4.37 -2.95
C GLN A 29 8.89 -4.15 -3.95
N LEU A 30 8.94 -4.93 -5.03
CA LEU A 30 9.93 -4.73 -6.09
C LEU A 30 9.74 -3.39 -6.81
N ALA A 31 8.49 -3.01 -7.09
CA ALA A 31 8.16 -1.77 -7.77
C ALA A 31 8.10 -0.56 -6.82
N TYR A 32 8.37 -0.74 -5.52
CA TYR A 32 8.25 0.35 -4.54
C TYR A 32 9.21 1.52 -4.81
N SER A 33 10.36 1.29 -5.45
CA SER A 33 11.25 2.39 -5.89
C SER A 33 10.60 3.31 -6.92
N ASP A 34 9.70 2.77 -7.75
CA ASP A 34 8.97 3.55 -8.75
C ASP A 34 7.95 4.46 -8.06
N PHE A 35 7.30 3.95 -7.01
CA PHE A 35 6.42 4.75 -6.15
C PHE A 35 7.16 5.90 -5.48
N ILE A 36 8.33 5.63 -4.87
CA ILE A 36 9.15 6.68 -4.25
C ILE A 36 9.56 7.73 -5.27
N SER A 37 10.03 7.31 -6.44
CA SER A 37 10.42 8.24 -7.53
C SER A 37 9.24 9.10 -7.97
N ALA A 38 8.03 8.53 -8.03
CA ALA A 38 6.81 9.26 -8.39
C ALA A 38 6.45 10.30 -7.32
N ILE A 39 6.53 9.97 -6.03
CA ILE A 39 6.31 10.90 -4.91
C ILE A 39 7.39 12.00 -4.89
N GLU A 40 8.66 11.66 -5.16
CA GLU A 40 9.76 12.63 -5.27
C GLU A 40 9.49 13.65 -6.37
N GLU A 41 9.12 13.19 -7.56
CA GLU A 41 8.78 14.10 -8.67
C GLU A 41 7.55 14.93 -8.37
N GLU A 42 6.55 14.35 -7.71
CA GLU A 42 5.35 15.06 -7.28
C GLU A 42 5.66 16.19 -6.29
N SER A 43 6.53 15.93 -5.30
CA SER A 43 6.94 16.90 -4.29
C SER A 43 7.65 18.14 -4.85
N LYS A 44 8.21 18.03 -6.07
CA LYS A 44 8.91 19.12 -6.77
C LYS A 44 7.94 20.00 -7.58
N ARG A 45 6.67 19.61 -7.73
CA ARG A 45 5.70 20.35 -8.55
C ARG A 45 5.18 21.57 -7.83
N ILE A 46 4.97 22.64 -8.60
CA ILE A 46 4.23 23.83 -8.15
C ILE A 46 2.73 23.52 -8.07
N PHE A 47 2.23 22.73 -9.02
CA PHE A 47 0.83 22.28 -9.08
C PHE A 47 0.82 20.76 -8.96
N PRO A 48 0.33 20.20 -7.84
CA PRO A 48 0.15 18.76 -7.69
C PRO A 48 -0.72 18.19 -8.81
N VAL A 49 -0.37 17.01 -9.31
CA VAL A 49 -1.15 16.23 -10.28
C VAL A 49 -1.65 14.91 -9.70
N PHE A 50 -1.19 14.52 -8.51
CA PHE A 50 -1.75 13.35 -7.83
C PHE A 50 -3.10 13.73 -7.23
N ASP A 51 -4.14 12.95 -7.57
CA ASP A 51 -5.43 13.04 -6.91
C ASP A 51 -5.38 12.39 -5.52
N ASP A 52 -4.59 11.33 -5.37
CA ASP A 52 -4.39 10.59 -4.13
C ASP A 52 -3.08 9.77 -4.19
N ALA A 53 -2.55 9.42 -3.02
CA ALA A 53 -1.46 8.46 -2.83
C ALA A 53 -1.67 7.68 -1.54
N LEU A 54 -1.64 6.36 -1.63
CA LEU A 54 -1.90 5.45 -0.52
C LEU A 54 -0.81 4.39 -0.40
N VAL A 55 -0.47 4.05 0.84
CA VAL A 55 0.37 2.90 1.17
C VAL A 55 -0.43 1.95 2.05
N LYS A 56 -0.51 0.68 1.67
CA LYS A 56 -1.06 -0.38 2.54
C LYS A 56 0.07 -0.93 3.40
N TYR A 57 0.02 -0.63 4.69
CA TYR A 57 1.11 -0.86 5.63
C TYR A 57 0.75 -1.88 6.70
N ALA A 58 1.68 -2.78 7.01
CA ALA A 58 1.47 -3.84 7.99
C ALA A 58 1.87 -3.38 9.40
N PHE A 59 0.93 -3.38 10.34
CA PHE A 59 1.16 -3.16 11.77
C PHE A 59 1.11 -4.47 12.56
N PRO A 60 1.96 -4.66 13.58
CA PRO A 60 1.83 -5.77 14.51
C PRO A 60 0.44 -5.74 15.18
N ALA A 61 -0.26 -6.86 15.12
CA ALA A 61 -1.56 -7.02 15.76
C ALA A 61 -1.40 -7.67 17.14
N THR A 62 -2.27 -7.29 18.10
CA THR A 62 -2.27 -7.85 19.46
C THR A 62 -3.28 -8.98 19.66
N LYS A 63 -4.11 -9.27 18.64
CA LYS A 63 -5.14 -10.32 18.71
C LYS A 63 -4.54 -11.70 18.44
N ALA A 64 -4.80 -12.66 19.34
CA ALA A 64 -4.36 -14.05 19.17
C ALA A 64 -4.83 -14.63 17.81
N GLY A 65 -3.90 -15.26 17.09
CA GLY A 65 -4.16 -15.81 15.75
C GLY A 65 -4.06 -14.80 14.60
N ILE A 66 -3.90 -13.49 14.87
CA ILE A 66 -3.67 -12.46 13.86
C ILE A 66 -2.30 -11.84 14.14
N LYS A 67 -1.36 -12.01 13.21
CA LYS A 67 0.01 -11.49 13.38
C LYS A 67 0.13 -10.01 13.02
N VAL A 68 -0.56 -9.60 11.96
CA VAL A 68 -0.53 -8.23 11.46
C VAL A 68 -1.92 -7.76 11.08
N GLU A 69 -2.12 -6.46 11.20
CA GLU A 69 -3.24 -5.73 10.63
C GLU A 69 -2.71 -4.82 9.51
N HIS A 70 -3.35 -4.85 8.36
CA HIS A 70 -3.01 -3.97 7.25
C HIS A 70 -3.92 -2.76 7.25
N LEU A 71 -3.33 -1.57 7.34
CA LEU A 71 -4.04 -0.30 7.31
C LEU A 71 -3.57 0.54 6.13
N PHE A 72 -4.42 1.45 5.67
CA PHE A 72 -4.00 2.46 4.71
C PHE A 72 -3.30 3.62 5.41
N ILE A 73 -2.26 4.10 4.78
CA ILE A 73 -1.58 5.34 5.09
C ILE A 73 -1.84 6.29 3.93
N SER A 74 -2.38 7.47 4.22
CA SER A 74 -2.65 8.57 3.29
C SER A 74 -1.68 9.73 3.52
N ASP A 75 -1.90 10.86 2.85
CA ASP A 75 -1.14 12.11 3.02
C ASP A 75 0.38 11.86 2.90
N ILE A 76 0.73 11.08 1.88
CA ILE A 76 2.09 10.59 1.67
C ILE A 76 2.99 11.76 1.27
N GLU A 77 4.07 11.95 2.01
CA GLU A 77 5.03 13.02 1.77
C GLU A 77 6.47 12.59 2.05
N LEU A 78 7.41 13.30 1.44
CA LEU A 78 8.84 13.14 1.72
C LEU A 78 9.30 14.20 2.71
N ARG A 79 9.79 13.74 3.86
CA ARG A 79 10.46 14.59 4.86
C ARG A 79 11.96 14.29 4.83
N GLY A 80 12.68 14.98 3.94
CA GLY A 80 14.08 14.67 3.66
C GLY A 80 14.19 13.38 2.85
N ASP A 81 14.87 12.37 3.39
CA ASP A 81 15.04 11.04 2.79
C ASP A 81 13.99 10.02 3.26
N LYS A 82 13.04 10.45 4.09
CA LYS A 82 12.04 9.59 4.73
C LYS A 82 10.67 9.79 4.11
N LEU A 83 10.03 8.69 3.75
CA LEU A 83 8.62 8.69 3.39
C LEU A 83 7.78 8.68 4.66
N CYS A 84 6.88 9.64 4.79
CA CYS A 84 5.94 9.75 5.89
C CYS A 84 4.51 9.75 5.36
N GLY A 85 3.56 9.49 6.26
CA GLY A 85 2.14 9.65 5.97
C GLY A 85 1.30 9.53 7.23
N THR A 86 -0.02 9.49 7.05
CA THR A 86 -1.01 9.49 8.12
C THR A 86 -1.84 8.22 8.10
N VAL A 87 -2.07 7.60 9.25
CA VAL A 87 -2.94 6.42 9.36
C VAL A 87 -4.38 6.81 9.01
N ALA A 88 -4.94 6.20 7.96
CA ALA A 88 -6.18 6.64 7.32
C ALA A 88 -7.46 5.94 7.83
N SER A 89 -7.33 5.04 8.82
CA SER A 89 -8.46 4.33 9.42
C SER A 89 -8.14 3.83 10.83
N GLU A 90 -9.14 3.80 11.69
CA GLU A 90 -9.01 3.26 13.04
C GLU A 90 -8.57 1.79 13.05
N PRO A 91 -7.46 1.44 13.74
CA PRO A 91 -7.02 0.07 13.91
C PRO A 91 -7.98 -0.77 14.75
N LEU A 92 -8.16 -2.03 14.39
CA LEU A 92 -8.93 -2.98 15.19
C LEU A 92 -8.05 -3.73 16.21
N TYR A 93 -6.79 -4.00 15.86
CA TYR A 93 -5.89 -4.86 16.61
C TYR A 93 -4.46 -4.30 16.74
N ALA A 94 -4.11 -3.24 16.01
CA ALA A 94 -2.81 -2.58 16.14
C ALA A 94 -2.85 -1.44 17.18
N ASN A 95 -2.53 -1.76 18.43
CA ASN A 95 -2.59 -0.80 19.55
C ASN A 95 -1.42 0.22 19.58
N SER A 96 -0.47 0.14 18.65
CA SER A 96 0.69 1.03 18.60
C SER A 96 0.43 2.35 17.90
N VAL A 97 -0.71 2.47 17.22
CA VAL A 97 -1.13 3.64 16.42
C VAL A 97 -2.64 3.82 16.55
N LYS A 98 -3.15 4.96 16.09
CA LYS A 98 -4.58 5.26 15.90
C LYS A 98 -4.80 6.02 14.60
N GLU A 99 -6.05 6.19 14.18
CA GLU A 99 -6.38 7.05 13.04
C GLU A 99 -5.83 8.47 13.24
N GLY A 100 -5.27 9.05 12.18
CA GLY A 100 -4.68 10.40 12.21
C GLY A 100 -3.24 10.47 12.73
N ASP A 101 -2.65 9.37 13.22
CA ASP A 101 -1.23 9.38 13.60
C ASP A 101 -0.32 9.51 12.37
N SER A 102 0.70 10.37 12.46
CA SER A 102 1.75 10.46 11.45
C SER A 102 2.85 9.44 11.73
N ILE A 103 3.23 8.67 10.72
CA ILE A 103 4.26 7.63 10.81
C ILE A 103 5.34 7.79 9.74
N GLU A 104 6.53 7.27 10.03
CA GLU A 104 7.56 6.99 9.03
C GLU A 104 7.31 5.61 8.41
N ILE A 105 7.34 5.54 7.09
CA ILE A 105 7.02 4.33 6.34
C ILE A 105 8.29 3.51 6.10
N GLU A 106 8.39 2.40 6.83
CA GLU A 106 9.45 1.41 6.59
C GLU A 106 9.13 0.56 5.34
N PRO A 107 9.99 0.54 4.29
CA PRO A 107 9.69 -0.18 3.05
C PRO A 107 9.41 -1.68 3.22
N SER A 108 10.05 -2.31 4.22
CA SER A 108 9.83 -3.72 4.52
C SER A 108 8.39 -4.02 4.93
N ARG A 109 7.69 -3.04 5.52
CA ARG A 109 6.32 -3.13 6.06
C ARG A 109 5.23 -2.72 5.06
N VAL A 110 5.63 -2.30 3.87
CA VAL A 110 4.72 -2.02 2.76
C VAL A 110 4.27 -3.33 2.13
N SER A 111 2.95 -3.51 2.05
CA SER A 111 2.30 -4.65 1.43
C SER A 111 1.66 -4.33 0.09
N ASP A 112 1.28 -3.08 -0.13
CA ASP A 112 0.86 -2.55 -1.43
C ASP A 112 0.98 -1.02 -1.40
N TRP A 113 0.88 -0.40 -2.56
CA TRP A 113 0.86 1.05 -2.71
C TRP A 113 0.14 1.42 -4.00
N LEU A 114 -0.42 2.62 -4.05
CA LEU A 114 -0.91 3.21 -5.29
C LEU A 114 -0.85 4.74 -5.24
N TYR A 115 -0.81 5.36 -6.40
CA TYR A 115 -1.11 6.78 -6.56
C TYR A 115 -2.08 6.96 -7.73
N VAL A 116 -2.78 8.07 -7.74
CA VAL A 116 -3.87 8.34 -8.67
C VAL A 116 -3.56 9.60 -9.46
N ILE A 117 -3.69 9.54 -10.78
CA ILE A 117 -3.60 10.71 -11.66
C ILE A 117 -4.79 10.69 -12.59
N ASN A 118 -5.56 11.78 -12.63
CA ASN A 118 -6.77 11.90 -13.44
C ASN A 118 -7.74 10.72 -13.23
N ALA A 119 -7.99 10.36 -11.98
CA ALA A 119 -8.80 9.23 -11.54
C ALA A 119 -8.30 7.84 -11.98
N ILE A 120 -7.08 7.72 -12.50
CA ILE A 120 -6.46 6.45 -12.89
C ILE A 120 -5.39 6.06 -11.87
N GLY A 121 -5.56 4.89 -11.25
CA GLY A 121 -4.63 4.37 -10.26
C GLY A 121 -3.44 3.63 -10.89
N VAL A 122 -2.23 3.96 -10.46
CA VAL A 122 -0.99 3.24 -10.74
C VAL A 122 -0.57 2.46 -9.49
N GLY A 123 -0.04 1.24 -9.66
CA GLY A 123 0.24 0.33 -8.54
C GLY A 123 -0.96 -0.58 -8.22
N GLY A 124 -1.24 -0.80 -6.93
CA GLY A 124 -2.40 -1.55 -6.42
C GLY A 124 -2.35 -3.04 -6.76
N PHE A 125 -1.19 -3.68 -6.60
CA PHE A 125 -0.92 -5.05 -7.06
C PHE A 125 -1.81 -6.08 -6.37
N THR A 126 -1.92 -6.01 -5.04
CA THR A 126 -2.76 -6.91 -4.24
C THR A 126 -4.25 -6.64 -4.51
N PHE A 127 -4.61 -5.37 -4.72
CA PHE A 127 -6.00 -4.99 -5.05
C PHE A 127 -6.42 -5.46 -6.45
N LYS A 128 -5.52 -5.42 -7.44
CA LYS A 128 -5.79 -5.98 -8.78
C LYS A 128 -6.05 -7.48 -8.72
N LEU A 129 -5.25 -8.23 -7.96
CA LEU A 129 -5.47 -9.66 -7.73
C LEU A 129 -6.79 -9.91 -6.99
N MET A 130 -7.06 -9.15 -5.93
CA MET A 130 -8.31 -9.23 -5.16
C MET A 130 -9.53 -8.99 -6.07
N TRP A 131 -9.46 -7.98 -6.95
CA TRP A 131 -10.51 -7.67 -7.91
C TRP A 131 -10.77 -8.80 -8.91
N GLN A 132 -9.71 -9.46 -9.39
CA GLN A 132 -9.84 -10.62 -10.28
C GLN A 132 -10.56 -11.80 -9.61
N ARG A 133 -10.39 -11.93 -8.29
CA ARG A 133 -10.99 -13.01 -7.48
C ARG A 133 -12.40 -12.70 -6.99
N PHE A 134 -12.81 -11.43 -6.99
CA PHE A 134 -14.16 -11.04 -6.60
C PHE A 134 -15.23 -11.68 -7.48
N SER A 135 -16.29 -12.16 -6.83
CA SER A 135 -17.58 -12.45 -7.45
C SER A 135 -18.19 -11.18 -8.03
N GLU A 136 -19.17 -11.33 -8.92
CA GLU A 136 -19.87 -10.17 -9.49
C GLU A 136 -20.63 -9.35 -8.44
N GLN A 137 -21.13 -10.01 -7.38
CA GLN A 137 -21.74 -9.35 -6.24
C GLN A 137 -20.74 -8.46 -5.48
N GLU A 138 -19.53 -8.97 -5.21
CA GLU A 138 -18.46 -8.20 -4.58
C GLU A 138 -17.99 -7.06 -5.47
N LYS A 139 -17.78 -7.30 -6.77
CA LYS A 139 -17.43 -6.23 -7.71
C LYS A 139 -18.48 -5.12 -7.71
N SER A 140 -19.77 -5.46 -7.74
CA SER A 140 -20.85 -4.47 -7.67
C SER A 140 -20.80 -3.64 -6.39
N ALA A 141 -20.55 -4.29 -5.24
CA ALA A 141 -20.47 -3.61 -3.94
C ALA A 141 -19.26 -2.67 -3.83
N TYR A 142 -18.10 -3.06 -4.37
CA TYR A 142 -16.83 -2.34 -4.15
C TYR A 142 -16.37 -1.47 -5.33
N ARG A 143 -16.95 -1.57 -6.53
CA ARG A 143 -16.49 -0.85 -7.74
C ARG A 143 -16.31 0.65 -7.52
N ASN A 144 -17.22 1.27 -6.80
CA ASN A 144 -17.25 2.72 -6.61
C ASN A 144 -16.53 3.15 -5.32
N GLN A 145 -15.78 2.25 -4.68
CA GLN A 145 -15.03 2.50 -3.46
C GLN A 145 -13.52 2.51 -3.75
N PRO A 146 -12.75 3.39 -3.11
CA PRO A 146 -11.30 3.30 -3.13
C PRO A 146 -10.79 1.95 -2.58
N PRO A 147 -9.70 1.40 -3.14
CA PRO A 147 -8.98 1.89 -4.32
C PRO A 147 -9.56 1.40 -5.66
N PHE A 148 -10.62 0.58 -5.64
CA PHE A 148 -11.17 -0.07 -6.84
C PHE A 148 -11.76 0.91 -7.86
N ILE A 149 -12.27 2.06 -7.42
CA ILE A 149 -12.76 3.11 -8.32
C ILE A 149 -11.66 3.61 -9.28
N TRP A 150 -10.40 3.62 -8.84
CA TRP A 150 -9.26 4.09 -9.66
C TRP A 150 -8.57 2.99 -10.44
N LEU A 151 -8.60 1.75 -9.94
CA LEU A 151 -7.88 0.62 -10.55
C LEU A 151 -8.67 -0.04 -11.68
N ASN A 152 -9.97 0.24 -11.80
CA ASN A 152 -10.87 -0.38 -12.77
C ASN A 152 -11.34 0.58 -13.87
N ALA A 153 -10.83 1.82 -13.92
CA ALA A 153 -11.29 2.85 -14.85
C ALA A 153 -11.03 2.54 -16.34
N ASN A 154 -10.29 1.46 -16.66
CA ASN A 154 -9.89 1.09 -18.02
C ASN A 154 -10.31 -0.34 -18.46
N ASN A 155 -11.30 -0.97 -17.81
CA ASN A 155 -11.89 -2.24 -18.26
C ASN A 155 -13.34 -2.07 -18.69
#